data_AF-A0A5M9M660-F1
#
_entry.id   AF-A0A5M9M660-F1
#
_cell.length_a   1.000
_cell.length_b   1.000
_cell.length_c   1.000
_cell.angle_alpha   90.00
_cell.angle_beta   90.00
_cell.angle_gamma   90.00
#
_symmetry.space_group_name_H-M   'P 1'
#
loop_
_entity.id
_entity.type
_entity.pdbx_description
1 polymer ?
#
loop_
_entity_poly.entity_id
_entity_poly.type
_entity_poly.pdbx_seq_one_letter_code
_entity_poly.pdbx_strand_id
1 'polypeptide(L)'
;MQRMQLSREDFDNPEVAGAVNPHPDYGYFTVPSRTQTPLTRPHPDPRHTYALTPGSRLSGVNSMVCDIAVNGNQICGQPLCRHIWNAHPGATLNPFRTNIPQADALKQWILSRGWRTARYVKEPGEGPMYSIIQDYCNFLKQLAQEDNNFAQQFGTEFHRPVYDPGIYSTYSLRMLIFPRGWHKSSPLPSKPPTPLSAPKRKRAPPKKGHKATGSRKQPARAKKDAAESVPETA
;
A
#
# COMPACT_ATOMS: atom_id res chain seq x y z
N MET A 1 25.12 -0.97 -4.88
CA MET A 1 24.07 -2.00 -4.99
C MET A 1 24.19 -2.61 -6.37
N GLN A 2 24.25 -3.94 -6.47
CA GLN A 2 24.24 -4.62 -7.77
C GLN A 2 22.90 -4.34 -8.45
N ARG A 3 22.91 -3.79 -9.67
CA ARG A 3 21.68 -3.61 -10.44
C ARG A 3 21.04 -4.98 -10.65
N MET A 4 19.72 -5.06 -10.44
CA MET A 4 18.96 -6.27 -10.71
C MET A 4 19.07 -6.57 -12.21
N GLN A 5 19.54 -7.76 -12.58
CA GLN A 5 19.48 -8.20 -13.96
C GLN A 5 18.04 -8.59 -14.25
N LEU A 6 17.38 -7.82 -15.11
CA LEU A 6 16.01 -8.07 -15.56
C LEU A 6 16.07 -8.61 -16.98
N SER A 7 15.22 -9.59 -17.26
CA SER A 7 15.07 -10.15 -18.61
C SER A 7 13.62 -10.10 -19.06
N ARG A 8 13.37 -10.46 -20.31
CA ARG A 8 12.00 -10.49 -20.84
C ARG A 8 11.16 -11.57 -20.14
N GLU A 9 11.78 -12.70 -19.85
CA GLU A 9 11.19 -13.87 -19.19
C GLU A 9 10.66 -13.51 -17.80
N ASP A 10 11.24 -12.51 -17.15
CA ASP A 10 10.75 -11.98 -15.87
C ASP A 10 9.34 -11.40 -15.94
N PHE A 11 8.88 -10.97 -17.12
CA PHE A 11 7.57 -10.32 -17.34
C PHE A 11 6.61 -11.18 -18.16
N ASP A 12 7.12 -12.05 -19.02
CA ASP A 12 6.31 -13.00 -19.81
C ASP A 12 5.90 -14.25 -19.01
N ASN A 13 6.37 -14.41 -17.76
CA ASN A 13 5.98 -15.52 -16.88
C ASN A 13 4.47 -15.47 -16.57
N PRO A 14 3.72 -16.59 -16.73
CA PRO A 14 2.30 -16.67 -16.36
C PRO A 14 2.02 -16.30 -14.90
N GLU A 15 2.98 -16.41 -13.98
CA GLU A 15 2.83 -15.94 -12.60
C GLU A 15 2.67 -14.41 -12.51
N VAL A 16 3.35 -13.64 -13.37
CA VAL A 16 3.18 -12.18 -13.46
C VAL A 16 1.83 -11.87 -14.11
N ALA A 17 1.51 -12.52 -15.22
CA ALA A 17 0.22 -12.31 -15.90
C ALA A 17 -0.99 -12.66 -15.02
N GLY A 18 -0.85 -13.74 -14.23
CA GLY A 18 -1.85 -14.22 -13.28
C GLY A 18 -1.76 -13.58 -11.89
N ALA A 19 -0.74 -12.75 -11.63
CA ALA A 19 -0.60 -12.07 -10.36
C ALA A 19 -1.80 -11.13 -10.17
N VAL A 20 -2.66 -11.48 -9.21
CA VAL A 20 -3.80 -10.63 -8.88
C VAL A 20 -3.25 -9.33 -8.35
N ASN A 21 -3.39 -8.26 -9.14
CA ASN A 21 -3.14 -6.92 -8.64
C ASN A 21 -4.07 -6.72 -7.44
N PRO A 22 -3.51 -6.50 -6.24
CA PRO A 22 -4.29 -6.54 -5.01
C PRO A 22 -5.41 -5.50 -4.93
N HIS A 23 -5.48 -4.49 -5.83
CA HIS A 23 -6.74 -3.78 -6.09
C HIS A 23 -6.81 -3.12 -7.48
N PRO A 24 -7.87 -3.34 -8.28
CA PRO A 24 -8.03 -2.74 -9.61
C PRO A 24 -8.18 -1.21 -9.58
N ASP A 25 -8.82 -0.66 -8.54
CA ASP A 25 -9.04 0.80 -8.43
C ASP A 25 -7.99 1.56 -7.61
N TYR A 26 -7.22 0.89 -6.75
CA TYR A 26 -6.53 1.56 -5.64
C TYR A 26 -5.01 1.31 -5.58
N GLY A 27 -4.43 0.47 -6.43
CA GLY A 27 -2.98 0.24 -6.46
C GLY A 27 -2.54 -0.97 -5.63
N TYR A 28 -1.23 -1.03 -5.36
CA TYR A 28 -0.57 -2.19 -4.79
C TYR A 28 -0.93 -2.42 -3.30
N PHE A 29 -2.14 -2.88 -3.02
CA PHE A 29 -2.54 -3.27 -1.67
C PHE A 29 -1.87 -4.54 -1.21
N THR A 30 -1.84 -4.76 0.09
CA THR A 30 -1.70 -6.11 0.59
C THR A 30 -3.01 -6.50 1.23
N VAL A 31 -3.47 -7.68 0.84
CA VAL A 31 -4.76 -8.26 1.22
C VAL A 31 -5.02 -8.03 2.72
N PRO A 32 -6.21 -7.56 3.12
CA PRO A 32 -6.55 -7.40 4.52
C PRO A 32 -6.32 -8.73 5.25
N SER A 33 -5.51 -8.71 6.31
CA SER A 33 -5.29 -9.91 7.13
C SER A 33 -6.63 -10.33 7.74
N ARG A 34 -7.15 -11.52 7.36
CA ARG A 34 -8.44 -12.07 7.84
C ARG A 34 -8.52 -12.28 9.36
N THR A 35 -7.41 -12.10 10.07
CA THR A 35 -7.29 -12.36 11.51
C THR A 35 -6.94 -11.08 12.25
N GLN A 36 -7.92 -10.19 12.48
CA GLN A 36 -7.78 -9.15 13.50
C GLN A 36 -9.06 -9.01 14.32
N THR A 37 -8.90 -9.25 15.62
CA THR A 37 -9.82 -8.87 16.70
C THR A 37 -10.00 -7.35 16.67
N PRO A 38 -11.21 -6.80 16.86
CA PRO A 38 -11.43 -5.36 16.81
C PRO A 38 -10.63 -4.67 17.92
N LEU A 39 -9.48 -4.09 17.55
CA LEU A 39 -8.74 -3.21 18.44
C LEU A 39 -9.55 -1.91 18.60
N THR A 40 -9.72 -1.49 19.84
CA THR A 40 -10.43 -0.28 20.25
C THR A 40 -9.97 0.92 19.39
N ARG A 41 -10.86 1.48 18.57
CA ARG A 41 -10.52 2.60 17.67
C ARG A 41 -10.02 3.78 18.50
N PRO A 42 -8.80 4.29 18.25
CA PRO A 42 -8.38 5.57 18.81
C PRO A 42 -9.37 6.68 18.41
N HIS A 43 -9.57 7.66 19.28
CA HIS A 43 -10.40 8.83 18.98
C HIS A 43 -9.87 9.52 17.71
N PRO A 44 -10.72 9.83 16.71
CA PRO A 44 -10.26 10.47 15.49
C PRO A 44 -9.73 11.88 15.80
N ASP A 45 -8.46 12.12 15.50
CA ASP A 45 -7.85 13.42 15.32
C ASP A 45 -8.11 13.85 13.86
N PRO A 46 -8.79 14.98 13.62
CA PRO A 46 -9.09 15.45 12.26
C PRO A 46 -7.84 15.76 11.41
N ARG A 47 -6.64 15.83 12.00
CA ARG A 47 -5.38 16.03 11.28
C ARG A 47 -4.78 14.74 10.72
N HIS A 48 -5.29 13.58 11.13
CA HIS A 48 -4.75 12.28 10.73
C HIS A 48 -5.70 11.55 9.77
N THR A 49 -5.18 11.23 8.59
CA THR A 49 -5.88 10.36 7.65
C THR A 49 -5.74 8.92 8.13
N TYR A 50 -6.77 8.39 8.77
CA TYR A 50 -6.80 7.00 9.21
C TYR A 50 -6.94 6.07 8.00
N ALA A 51 -6.13 5.01 7.98
CA ALA A 51 -6.31 3.93 7.01
C ALA A 51 -7.68 3.26 7.26
N LEU A 52 -8.50 3.14 6.21
CA LEU A 52 -9.81 2.49 6.31
C LEU A 52 -9.71 0.96 6.47
N THR A 53 -8.56 0.38 6.15
CA THR A 53 -8.37 -1.07 6.04
C THR A 53 -7.66 -1.67 7.26
N PRO A 54 -8.13 -2.82 7.78
CA PRO A 54 -7.44 -3.58 8.84
C PRO A 54 -6.01 -3.92 8.40
N GLY A 55 -5.06 -3.85 9.34
CA GLY A 55 -3.61 -3.87 9.08
C GLY A 55 -3.17 -4.72 7.89
N SER A 56 -2.68 -4.02 6.88
CA SER A 56 -2.05 -4.52 5.68
C SER A 56 -0.67 -5.10 6.01
N ARG A 57 -0.27 -6.19 5.36
CA ARG A 57 1.10 -6.73 5.51
C ARG A 57 2.02 -6.02 4.54
N LEU A 58 3.10 -5.38 4.95
CA LEU A 58 4.01 -4.83 3.94
C LEU A 58 4.68 -5.94 3.14
N SER A 59 4.77 -5.77 1.82
CA SER A 59 5.61 -6.63 1.01
C SER A 59 7.08 -6.44 1.39
N GLY A 60 7.86 -7.51 1.32
CA GLY A 60 9.32 -7.42 1.45
C GLY A 60 9.98 -6.66 0.30
N VAL A 61 9.30 -6.56 -0.84
CA VAL A 61 9.67 -5.71 -1.97
C VAL A 61 9.26 -4.27 -1.64
N ASN A 62 10.25 -3.48 -1.23
CA ASN A 62 10.05 -2.09 -0.87
C ASN A 62 10.02 -1.24 -2.16
N SER A 63 8.82 -0.82 -2.58
CA SER A 63 8.62 0.15 -3.68
C SER A 63 9.21 1.53 -3.36
N MET A 64 9.57 1.78 -2.10
CA MET A 64 10.01 3.06 -1.54
C MET A 64 8.90 4.14 -1.55
N VAL A 65 7.69 3.79 -1.98
CA VAL A 65 6.50 4.66 -2.06
C VAL A 65 5.39 4.07 -1.20
N CYS A 66 4.69 4.92 -0.45
CA CYS A 66 3.60 4.52 0.42
C CYS A 66 2.32 4.28 -0.39
N ASP A 67 2.05 3.01 -0.71
CA ASP A 67 0.87 2.57 -1.46
C ASP A 67 -0.35 2.30 -0.56
N ILE A 68 -0.41 2.91 0.64
CA ILE A 68 -1.52 2.76 1.58
C ILE A 68 -2.72 3.59 1.13
N ALA A 69 -3.91 2.96 1.11
CA ALA A 69 -5.18 3.61 0.80
C ALA A 69 -5.48 4.69 1.82
N VAL A 70 -5.81 5.85 1.29
CA VAL A 70 -6.28 7.01 2.02
C VAL A 70 -7.50 7.55 1.29
N ASN A 71 -8.51 8.02 2.03
CA ASN A 71 -9.69 8.68 1.46
C ASN A 71 -10.46 7.85 0.41
N GLY A 72 -10.58 6.54 0.62
CA GLY A 72 -11.37 5.65 -0.25
C GLY A 72 -10.66 5.25 -1.53
N ASN A 73 -10.43 6.20 -2.45
CA ASN A 73 -9.87 5.93 -3.79
C ASN A 73 -8.50 6.52 -4.09
N GLN A 74 -7.80 6.99 -3.06
CA GLN A 74 -6.46 7.54 -3.21
C GLN A 74 -5.45 6.69 -2.45
N ILE A 75 -4.18 6.81 -2.84
CA ILE A 75 -3.05 6.21 -2.14
C ILE A 75 -2.10 7.29 -1.66
N CYS A 76 -1.35 7.02 -0.60
CA CYS A 76 -0.62 8.08 0.09
C CYS A 76 0.48 8.73 -0.77
N GLY A 77 1.37 7.93 -1.36
CA GLY A 77 2.44 8.38 -2.26
C GLY A 77 3.67 8.97 -1.58
N GLN A 78 3.73 8.95 -0.25
CA GLN A 78 4.90 9.44 0.50
C GLN A 78 6.05 8.42 0.53
N PRO A 79 7.31 8.87 0.67
CA PRO A 79 8.44 7.97 0.85
C PRO A 79 8.31 7.06 2.08
N LEU A 80 8.58 5.76 1.92
CA LEU A 80 8.18 4.72 2.88
C LEU A 80 8.87 4.77 4.27
N CYS A 81 10.18 5.04 4.31
CA CYS A 81 11.09 4.61 5.39
C CYS A 81 10.64 4.94 6.81
N ARG A 82 10.04 6.12 7.04
CA ARG A 82 9.54 6.53 8.36
C ARG A 82 8.06 6.92 8.34
N HIS A 83 7.51 7.10 7.15
CA HIS A 83 6.19 7.66 6.95
C HIS A 83 5.09 6.72 7.48
N ILE A 84 5.17 5.43 7.17
CA ILE A 84 4.13 4.46 7.56
C ILE A 84 3.92 4.45 9.08
N TRP A 85 5.01 4.36 9.85
CA TRP A 85 4.94 4.29 11.31
C TRP A 85 4.31 5.54 11.94
N ASN A 86 4.56 6.71 11.34
CA ASN A 86 4.10 8.00 11.88
C ASN A 86 2.71 8.39 11.39
N ALA A 87 2.42 8.14 10.10
CA ALA A 87 1.22 8.63 9.44
C ALA A 87 0.11 7.58 9.36
N HIS A 88 0.47 6.28 9.43
CA HIS A 88 -0.46 5.17 9.32
C HIS A 88 -0.33 4.19 10.50
N PRO A 89 -0.50 4.65 11.75
CA PRO A 89 -0.39 3.78 12.92
C PRO A 89 -1.44 2.66 12.83
N GLY A 90 -0.98 1.41 12.97
CA GLY A 90 -1.84 0.22 12.89
C GLY A 90 -2.19 -0.25 11.47
N ALA A 91 -1.79 0.49 10.43
CA ALA A 91 -1.99 0.07 9.05
C ALA A 91 -1.07 -1.07 8.64
N THR A 92 0.03 -1.30 9.36
CA THR A 92 0.99 -2.34 9.03
C THR A 92 1.15 -3.36 10.15
N LEU A 93 1.02 -4.64 9.79
CA LEU A 93 1.48 -5.73 10.63
C LEU A 93 3.01 -5.82 10.49
N ASN A 94 3.70 -6.01 11.61
CA ASN A 94 5.15 -6.08 11.66
C ASN A 94 5.69 -7.12 10.62
N PRO A 95 6.51 -6.70 9.64
CA PRO A 95 6.91 -7.54 8.51
C PRO A 95 7.77 -8.75 8.89
N PHE A 96 8.33 -8.81 10.11
CA PHE A 96 9.24 -9.89 10.55
C PHE A 96 8.65 -11.31 10.58
N ARG A 97 7.39 -11.54 10.18
CA ARG A 97 6.75 -12.86 10.32
C ARG A 97 6.40 -13.61 9.04
N THR A 98 6.38 -12.97 7.87
CA THR A 98 6.17 -13.66 6.57
C THR A 98 6.34 -12.67 5.43
N ASN A 99 7.42 -12.79 4.66
CA ASN A 99 7.51 -12.13 3.36
C ASN A 99 6.54 -12.85 2.41
N ILE A 100 5.54 -12.14 1.90
CA ILE A 100 4.75 -12.66 0.78
C ILE A 100 5.59 -12.43 -0.48
N PRO A 101 5.84 -13.44 -1.32
CA PRO A 101 6.46 -13.22 -2.63
C PRO A 101 5.51 -12.34 -3.44
N GLN A 102 5.91 -11.09 -3.61
CA GLN A 102 5.06 -10.02 -4.12
C GLN A 102 5.76 -9.25 -5.25
N ALA A 103 6.91 -9.76 -5.72
CA ALA A 103 7.61 -9.19 -6.86
C ALA A 103 6.74 -9.25 -8.13
N ASP A 104 6.06 -10.37 -8.37
CA ASP A 104 5.28 -10.57 -9.60
C ASP A 104 4.05 -9.68 -9.68
N ALA A 105 3.38 -9.45 -8.56
CA ALA A 105 2.26 -8.52 -8.50
C ALA A 105 2.73 -7.06 -8.74
N LEU A 106 3.92 -6.68 -8.27
CA LEU A 106 4.48 -5.36 -8.57
C LEU A 106 4.84 -5.23 -10.05
N LYS A 107 5.50 -6.24 -10.62
CA LYS A 107 5.79 -6.31 -12.06
C LYS A 107 4.50 -6.14 -12.88
N GLN A 108 3.47 -6.91 -12.54
CA GLN A 108 2.17 -6.85 -13.20
C GLN A 108 1.49 -5.49 -13.06
N TRP A 109 1.58 -4.86 -11.89
CA TRP A 109 1.00 -3.53 -11.65
C TRP A 109 1.67 -2.44 -12.49
N ILE A 110 2.98 -2.53 -12.72
CA ILE A 110 3.69 -1.61 -13.62
C ILE A 110 3.37 -1.94 -15.07
N LEU A 111 3.39 -3.22 -15.46
CA LEU A 111 3.11 -3.68 -16.82
C LEU A 111 1.69 -3.28 -17.30
N SER A 112 0.70 -3.45 -16.42
CA SER A 112 -0.70 -3.02 -16.63
C SER A 112 -0.91 -1.50 -16.51
N ARG A 113 0.18 -0.72 -16.36
CA ARG A 113 0.18 0.74 -16.16
C ARG A 113 -0.52 1.22 -14.89
N GLY A 114 -0.88 0.34 -13.97
CA GLY A 114 -1.52 0.70 -12.71
C GLY A 114 -0.66 1.65 -11.86
N TRP A 115 0.67 1.46 -11.83
CA TRP A 115 1.58 2.41 -11.17
C TRP A 115 1.44 3.83 -11.72
N ARG A 116 1.29 3.97 -13.03
CA ARG A 116 1.19 5.25 -13.74
C ARG A 116 -0.18 5.92 -13.58
N THR A 117 -1.25 5.13 -13.51
CA THR A 117 -2.63 5.66 -13.46
C THR A 117 -3.20 5.77 -12.04
N ALA A 118 -2.52 5.21 -11.04
CA ALA A 118 -2.98 5.29 -9.65
C ALA A 118 -3.14 6.75 -9.15
N ARG A 119 -4.02 6.95 -8.18
CA ARG A 119 -4.35 8.29 -7.68
C ARG A 119 -3.63 8.55 -6.37
N TYR A 120 -2.46 9.16 -6.42
CA TYR A 120 -1.74 9.52 -5.21
C TYR A 120 -2.25 10.83 -4.61
N VAL A 121 -2.36 10.88 -3.29
CA VAL A 121 -2.60 12.13 -2.56
C VAL A 121 -1.38 13.03 -2.70
N LYS A 122 -0.19 12.45 -2.64
CA LYS A 122 1.06 13.13 -2.90
C LYS A 122 1.76 12.44 -4.06
N GLU A 123 1.69 13.06 -5.22
CA GLU A 123 2.24 12.53 -6.46
C GLU A 123 3.74 12.20 -6.31
N PRO A 124 4.15 10.94 -6.49
CA PRO A 124 5.54 10.53 -6.34
C PRO A 124 6.42 10.90 -7.56
N GLY A 125 5.82 11.43 -8.64
CA GLY A 125 6.51 11.67 -9.91
C GLY A 125 7.04 10.36 -10.48
N GLU A 126 8.30 10.35 -10.93
CA GLU A 126 8.97 9.12 -11.42
C GLU A 126 9.22 8.07 -10.32
N GLY A 127 8.99 8.43 -9.06
CA GLY A 127 9.33 7.60 -7.90
C GLY A 127 10.73 7.88 -7.35
N PRO A 128 11.09 7.26 -6.22
CA PRO A 128 12.41 7.43 -5.62
C PRO A 128 13.52 6.93 -6.55
N MET A 129 14.61 7.70 -6.64
CA MET A 129 15.81 7.26 -7.36
C MET A 129 16.31 5.93 -6.79
N TYR A 130 16.67 5.00 -7.68
CA TYR A 130 17.14 3.66 -7.34
C TYR A 130 16.07 2.77 -6.67
N SER A 131 14.79 3.06 -6.91
CA SER A 131 13.70 2.16 -6.52
C SER A 131 13.53 1.02 -7.53
N ILE A 132 13.03 -0.11 -7.06
CA ILE A 132 12.69 -1.24 -7.93
C ILE A 132 11.64 -0.89 -8.98
N ILE A 133 10.74 0.06 -8.67
CA ILE A 133 9.76 0.59 -9.62
C ILE A 133 10.49 1.28 -10.77
N GLN A 134 11.50 2.10 -10.48
CA GLN A 134 12.27 2.79 -11.50
C GLN A 134 13.03 1.79 -12.38
N ASP A 135 13.65 0.77 -11.79
CA ASP A 135 14.36 -0.28 -12.53
C ASP A 135 13.41 -1.05 -13.47
N TYR A 136 12.22 -1.44 -12.98
CA TYR A 136 11.19 -2.10 -13.80
C TYR A 136 10.70 -1.18 -14.93
N CYS A 137 10.39 0.09 -14.64
CA CYS A 137 9.94 1.04 -15.66
C CYS A 137 11.00 1.27 -16.75
N ASN A 138 12.26 1.43 -16.37
CA ASN A 138 13.37 1.61 -17.30
C ASN A 138 13.53 0.40 -18.22
N PHE A 139 13.51 -0.81 -17.64
CA PHE A 139 13.61 -2.06 -18.40
C PHE A 139 12.44 -2.21 -19.38
N LEU A 140 11.21 -2.02 -18.93
CA LEU A 140 10.02 -2.13 -19.80
C LEU A 140 10.02 -1.11 -20.94
N LYS A 141 10.50 0.11 -20.67
CA LYS A 141 10.67 1.13 -21.69
C LYS A 141 11.70 0.71 -22.74
N GLN A 142 12.84 0.15 -22.32
CA GLN A 142 13.84 -0.40 -23.23
C GLN A 142 13.25 -1.55 -24.06
N LEU A 143 12.55 -2.49 -23.43
CA LEU A 143 11.91 -3.62 -24.11
C LEU A 143 10.89 -3.14 -25.16
N ALA A 144 10.10 -2.11 -24.86
CA ALA A 144 9.18 -1.50 -25.82
C ALA A 144 9.88 -0.73 -26.95
N GLN A 145 11.14 -0.33 -26.79
CA GLN A 145 11.92 0.24 -27.90
C GLN A 145 12.48 -0.85 -28.82
N GLU A 146 12.79 -2.02 -28.28
CA GLU A 146 13.37 -3.15 -28.99
C GLU A 146 12.30 -4.02 -29.70
N ASP A 147 11.10 -4.14 -29.12
CA ASP A 147 10.01 -4.98 -29.63
C ASP A 147 8.73 -4.18 -29.91
N ASN A 148 8.42 -4.00 -31.20
CA ASN A 148 7.21 -3.31 -31.66
C ASN A 148 5.91 -3.99 -31.24
N ASN A 149 5.87 -5.33 -31.18
CA ASN A 149 4.66 -6.05 -30.76
C ASN A 149 4.40 -5.80 -29.27
N PHE A 150 5.47 -5.83 -28.46
CA PHE A 150 5.40 -5.49 -27.05
C PHE A 150 4.93 -4.05 -26.84
N ALA A 151 5.49 -3.11 -27.60
CA ALA A 151 5.10 -1.70 -27.57
C ALA A 151 3.62 -1.49 -27.98
N GLN A 152 3.13 -2.22 -28.98
CA GLN A 152 1.74 -2.16 -29.40
C GLN A 152 0.80 -2.70 -28.32
N GLN A 153 1.20 -3.76 -27.62
CA GLN A 153 0.40 -4.40 -26.57
C GLN A 153 0.38 -3.58 -25.27
N PHE A 154 1.53 -3.15 -24.78
CA PHE A 154 1.68 -2.53 -23.45
C PHE A 154 1.96 -1.03 -23.48
N GLY A 155 2.32 -0.46 -24.64
CA GLY A 155 2.75 0.92 -24.82
C GLY A 155 4.25 1.12 -24.63
N THR A 156 4.66 2.39 -24.73
CA THR A 156 6.06 2.83 -24.64
C THR A 156 6.35 3.65 -23.38
N GLU A 157 5.32 4.02 -22.61
CA GLU A 157 5.47 4.88 -21.44
C GLU A 157 5.03 4.18 -20.14
N PHE A 158 6.03 3.79 -19.35
CA PHE A 158 5.83 3.09 -18.08
C PHE A 158 6.04 3.98 -16.85
N HIS A 159 6.88 5.02 -16.98
CA HIS A 159 7.06 6.01 -15.93
C HIS A 159 5.80 6.84 -15.74
N ARG A 160 5.57 7.25 -14.50
CA ARG A 160 4.55 8.24 -14.17
C ARG A 160 5.04 9.62 -14.63
N PRO A 161 4.19 10.44 -15.27
CA PRO A 161 4.58 11.75 -15.76
C PRO A 161 5.05 12.62 -14.59
N VAL A 162 6.17 13.32 -14.78
CA VAL A 162 6.60 14.37 -13.85
C VAL A 162 5.60 15.51 -13.97
N TYR A 163 4.81 15.72 -12.92
CA TYR A 163 4.02 16.93 -12.81
C TYR A 163 4.99 18.09 -12.53
N ASP A 164 5.31 18.87 -13.57
CA ASP A 164 5.95 20.17 -13.38
C ASP A 164 4.92 21.11 -12.75
N PRO A 165 5.11 21.52 -11.48
CA PRO A 165 4.19 22.44 -10.82
C PRO A 165 4.11 23.79 -11.54
N GLY A 166 5.13 24.13 -12.35
CA GLY A 166 5.22 25.37 -13.11
C GLY A 166 4.26 25.48 -14.29
N ILE A 167 3.81 24.36 -14.87
CA ILE A 167 2.95 24.37 -16.06
C ILE A 167 1.45 24.29 -15.71
N TYR A 168 1.11 23.73 -14.54
CA TYR A 168 -0.29 23.54 -14.11
C TYR A 168 -0.78 24.55 -13.06
N SER A 169 0.03 25.54 -12.67
CA SER A 169 -0.43 26.64 -11.79
C SER A 169 -1.55 27.48 -12.42
N THR A 170 -1.65 27.52 -13.76
CA THR A 170 -2.72 28.23 -14.48
C THR A 170 -3.86 27.33 -14.94
N TYR A 171 -3.64 26.02 -15.09
CA TYR A 171 -4.72 25.02 -15.18
C TYR A 171 -5.25 24.66 -13.80
N SER A 172 -5.65 25.72 -13.11
CA SER A 172 -6.79 25.83 -12.24
C SER A 172 -7.52 24.50 -11.97
N LEU A 173 -7.57 24.17 -10.68
CA LEU A 173 -8.61 23.44 -9.98
C LEU A 173 -10.06 23.59 -10.51
N ARG A 174 -10.35 24.48 -11.46
CA ARG A 174 -11.63 24.63 -12.15
C ARG A 174 -12.06 23.45 -13.02
N MET A 175 -11.16 22.59 -13.51
CA MET A 175 -11.58 21.40 -14.29
C MET A 175 -11.93 20.17 -13.43
N LEU A 176 -11.66 20.20 -12.12
CA LEU A 176 -12.18 19.21 -11.16
C LEU A 176 -13.40 19.72 -10.39
N ILE A 177 -14.02 20.82 -10.85
CA ILE A 177 -15.41 21.11 -10.57
C ILE A 177 -16.23 20.24 -11.53
N PHE A 178 -16.57 19.02 -11.08
CA PHE A 178 -17.68 18.28 -11.67
C PHE A 178 -18.87 19.24 -11.85
N PRO A 179 -19.60 19.23 -12.99
CA PRO A 179 -20.86 19.95 -13.06
C PRO A 179 -21.75 19.44 -11.91
N ARG A 180 -22.07 20.34 -10.97
CA ARG A 180 -23.11 20.14 -9.94
C ARG A 180 -24.48 20.01 -10.61
N GLY A 181 -24.71 18.93 -11.34
CA GLY A 181 -25.88 18.75 -12.20
C GLY A 181 -26.38 17.31 -12.35
N TRP A 182 -25.70 16.31 -11.81
CA TRP A 182 -26.15 14.92 -11.89
C TRP A 182 -26.30 14.27 -10.53
N HIS A 183 -27.39 14.63 -9.86
CA HIS A 183 -28.27 13.72 -9.12
C HIS A 183 -29.61 14.45 -8.90
N LYS A 184 -30.51 14.40 -9.90
CA LYS A 184 -31.95 14.49 -9.62
C LYS A 184 -32.35 13.13 -9.09
N SER A 185 -32.21 12.93 -7.78
CA SER A 185 -32.88 11.84 -7.09
C SER A 185 -34.39 12.06 -7.17
N SER A 186 -35.09 11.05 -7.68
CA SER A 186 -36.55 10.96 -7.61
C SER A 186 -37.01 11.04 -6.14
N PRO A 187 -38.16 11.66 -5.83
CA PRO A 187 -38.67 11.74 -4.47
C PRO A 187 -39.12 10.35 -4.02
N LEU A 188 -38.38 9.76 -3.07
CA LEU A 188 -38.86 8.61 -2.32
C LEU A 188 -39.91 9.06 -1.28
N PRO A 189 -40.91 8.20 -0.98
CA PRO A 189 -42.04 8.56 -0.14
C PRO A 189 -41.63 8.81 1.31
N SER A 190 -42.31 9.80 1.91
CA SER A 190 -42.19 10.21 3.30
C SER A 190 -42.40 9.05 4.26
N LYS A 191 -41.44 8.84 5.17
CA LYS A 191 -41.59 7.95 6.33
C LYS A 191 -42.45 8.62 7.41
N PRO A 192 -43.26 7.85 8.16
CA PRO A 192 -44.07 8.34 9.27
C PRO A 192 -43.20 8.67 10.51
N PRO A 193 -43.73 9.47 11.46
CA PRO A 193 -42.98 9.92 12.63
C PRO A 193 -42.76 8.79 13.64
N THR A 194 -41.50 8.57 14.02
CA THR A 194 -41.11 7.64 15.09
C THR A 194 -41.30 8.31 16.47
N PRO A 195 -41.90 7.62 17.46
CA PRO A 195 -42.23 8.18 18.77
C PRO A 195 -41.03 8.38 19.71
N LEU A 196 -41.27 9.27 20.68
CA LEU A 196 -40.39 9.75 21.74
C LEU A 196 -39.84 8.67 22.69
N SER A 197 -38.55 8.83 22.98
CA SER A 197 -37.89 8.75 24.30
C SER A 197 -38.01 7.49 25.16
N ALA A 198 -36.86 6.87 25.46
CA ALA A 198 -36.65 6.04 26.63
C ALA A 198 -35.48 6.58 27.50
N PRO A 199 -35.47 6.34 28.83
CA PRO A 199 -34.65 7.08 29.77
C PRO A 199 -33.19 6.59 29.85
N LYS A 200 -32.26 7.55 29.95
CA LYS A 200 -30.82 7.32 30.23
C LYS A 200 -30.63 6.54 31.54
N ARG A 201 -30.15 5.30 31.44
CA ARG A 201 -29.59 4.57 32.59
C ARG A 201 -28.20 5.12 32.96
N LYS A 202 -28.05 5.56 34.21
CA LYS A 202 -26.75 5.92 34.82
C LYS A 202 -25.88 4.66 34.95
N ARG A 203 -24.69 4.66 34.34
CA ARG A 203 -23.66 3.64 34.56
C ARG A 203 -22.81 3.99 35.77
N ALA A 204 -22.57 2.99 36.62
CA ALA A 204 -21.72 3.04 37.81
C ALA A 204 -20.22 3.17 37.46
N PRO A 205 -19.38 3.67 38.38
CA PRO A 205 -17.93 3.82 38.17
C PRO A 205 -17.19 2.46 38.17
N PRO A 206 -16.13 2.32 37.35
CA PRO A 206 -15.34 1.09 37.30
C PRO A 206 -14.46 0.93 38.55
N LYS A 207 -14.46 -0.29 39.09
CA LYS A 207 -13.63 -0.71 40.23
C LYS A 207 -12.15 -0.77 39.84
N LYS A 208 -11.31 -0.10 40.63
CA LYS A 208 -9.84 -0.27 40.69
C LYS A 208 -9.51 -1.74 41.01
N GLY A 209 -8.71 -2.38 40.17
CA GLY A 209 -8.29 -3.77 40.34
C GLY A 209 -6.85 -4.02 39.91
N HIS A 210 -5.99 -4.15 40.93
CA HIS A 210 -4.76 -4.93 41.07
C HIS A 210 -3.61 -4.89 40.05
N LYS A 211 -2.45 -4.43 40.58
CA LYS A 211 -1.08 -4.73 40.15
C LYS A 211 -0.84 -6.24 40.10
N ALA A 212 -0.24 -6.72 39.02
CA ALA A 212 0.44 -8.01 38.98
C ALA A 212 1.89 -7.80 38.51
N THR A 213 2.81 -7.80 39.48
CA THR A 213 4.26 -7.92 39.30
C THR A 213 4.58 -9.39 38.99
N GLY A 214 4.93 -9.69 37.74
CA GLY A 214 5.36 -11.02 37.32
C GLY A 214 6.76 -10.97 36.71
N SER A 215 7.79 -11.12 37.54
CA SER A 215 9.18 -11.31 37.10
C SER A 215 9.32 -12.62 36.34
N ARG A 216 9.48 -12.56 35.01
CA ARG A 216 9.77 -13.73 34.18
C ARG A 216 11.29 -13.89 34.04
N LYS A 217 11.84 -14.85 34.78
CA LYS A 217 13.22 -15.38 34.62
C LYS A 217 13.46 -15.78 33.17
N GLN A 218 14.55 -15.27 32.59
CA GLN A 218 15.11 -15.74 31.32
C GLN A 218 15.98 -16.99 31.57
N PRO A 219 15.89 -18.04 30.75
CA PRO A 219 16.86 -19.14 30.79
C PRO A 219 18.15 -18.79 30.03
N ALA A 220 19.27 -19.21 30.60
CA ALA A 220 20.61 -19.07 30.03
C ALA A 220 20.74 -19.86 28.72
N ARG A 221 21.26 -19.21 27.68
CA ARG A 221 21.53 -19.80 26.37
C ARG A 221 22.90 -20.47 26.41
N ALA A 222 22.92 -21.80 26.30
CA ALA A 222 24.15 -22.57 26.18
C ALA A 222 24.85 -22.27 24.85
N LYS A 223 26.15 -21.97 24.92
CA LYS A 223 27.10 -21.98 23.80
C LYS A 223 27.24 -23.42 23.31
N LYS A 224 27.04 -23.65 22.01
CA LYS A 224 27.41 -24.90 21.36
C LYS A 224 28.37 -24.54 20.23
N ASP A 225 29.65 -24.66 20.53
CA ASP A 225 30.72 -24.67 19.55
C ASP A 225 30.66 -26.03 18.84
N ALA A 226 30.58 -25.99 17.50
CA ALA A 226 30.79 -27.16 16.66
C ALA A 226 31.64 -26.70 15.48
N ALA A 227 32.93 -27.02 15.58
CA ALA A 227 33.85 -27.05 14.47
C ALA A 227 33.48 -28.24 13.58
N GLU A 228 33.44 -28.04 12.26
CA GLU A 228 33.62 -29.13 11.32
C GLU A 228 34.35 -28.60 10.08
N SER A 229 35.60 -29.05 9.97
CA SER A 229 36.52 -28.95 8.85
C SER A 229 36.21 -30.01 7.81
N VAL A 230 36.24 -29.68 6.52
CA VAL A 230 36.36 -30.67 5.42
C VAL A 230 37.24 -30.07 4.30
N PRO A 231 38.09 -30.87 3.62
CA PRO A 231 39.33 -30.41 3.01
C PRO A 231 39.23 -30.06 1.52
N GLU A 232 40.22 -29.29 1.07
CA GLU A 232 40.60 -29.11 -0.33
C GLU A 232 41.05 -30.45 -0.95
N THR A 233 40.49 -30.78 -2.10
CA THR A 233 41.07 -31.73 -3.05
C THR A 233 41.56 -30.98 -4.28
N ALA A 234 42.77 -31.36 -4.68
CA ALA A 234 43.58 -30.88 -5.79
C ALA A 234 42.95 -31.07 -7.17
#